data_AF-B7P9T5-F1
#
_entry.id   AF-B7P9T5-F1
#
_cell.length_a   1.000
_cell.length_b   1.000
_cell.length_c   1.000
_cell.angle_alpha   90.00
_cell.angle_beta   90.00
_cell.angle_gamma   90.00
#
_symmetry.space_group_name_H-M   'P 1'
#
loop_
_entity.id
_entity.type
_entity.pdbx_description
1 polymer ?
#
loop_
_entity_poly.entity_id
_entity_poly.type
_entity_poly.pdbx_seq_one_letter_code
_entity_poly.pdbx_strand_id
1 'polypeptide(L)'
;MQATTADLGAFDECIETVVRDQYGIEKVRGQYCNFHVMMGDDISMIEELMPAALLSHWRLVQASLWCISLSCGFYHLFMKIDWYRATDPTSETGKLFYAFSDRIVWSICVAWITFACSTGRGGILNRFLSWEGFVPLSRLSFGVYLIHSPLYLLMHHIARERIFFSHFTLVSQCFSVLVWSYLLSYLMFIACEAPTGHLEKLIFMRERNIAAATAAGREKHVEAERIEDGFKGTYGNGVAKANSPDHRPNSIDSVSYRL
;
A
#
# COMPACT_ATOMS: atom_id res chain seq x y z
N MET A 1 27.25 24.39 -5.91
CA MET A 1 27.92 23.54 -6.93
C MET A 1 27.10 22.27 -7.06
N GLN A 2 26.93 21.81 -8.30
CA GLN A 2 26.02 20.75 -8.74
C GLN A 2 26.24 19.41 -8.01
N ALA A 3 25.16 18.79 -7.56
CA ALA A 3 25.04 17.35 -7.42
C ALA A 3 23.78 16.94 -8.22
N THR A 4 23.97 16.84 -9.54
CA THR A 4 23.78 15.61 -10.33
C THR A 4 22.32 15.16 -10.44
N THR A 5 21.69 15.66 -11.50
CA THR A 5 20.48 15.18 -12.19
C THR A 5 20.61 13.75 -12.73
N ALA A 6 21.36 12.88 -12.06
CA ALA A 6 21.74 11.54 -12.54
C ALA A 6 20.94 10.39 -11.90
N ASP A 7 20.10 10.66 -10.88
CA ASP A 7 19.23 9.63 -10.26
C ASP A 7 17.77 9.67 -10.74
N LEU A 8 17.47 10.48 -11.76
CA LEU A 8 16.20 10.42 -12.49
C LEU A 8 16.12 9.21 -13.45
N GLY A 9 17.15 8.36 -13.48
CA GLY A 9 17.28 7.23 -14.40
C GLY A 9 16.56 5.93 -13.97
N ALA A 10 15.79 5.92 -12.89
CA ALA A 10 15.17 4.71 -12.34
C ALA A 10 13.63 4.70 -12.32
N PHE A 11 12.95 5.61 -13.05
CA PHE A 11 11.47 5.75 -12.99
C PHE A 11 10.74 5.57 -14.34
N ASP A 12 11.33 4.82 -15.27
CA ASP A 12 10.90 4.82 -16.67
C ASP A 12 10.03 3.62 -17.09
N GLU A 13 9.15 3.11 -16.21
CA GLU A 13 8.10 2.15 -16.64
C GLU A 13 6.83 2.91 -17.06
N CYS A 14 6.97 3.73 -18.09
CA CYS A 14 5.84 4.28 -18.82
C CYS A 14 5.30 3.19 -19.74
N ILE A 15 4.14 2.61 -19.39
CA ILE A 15 3.56 1.59 -20.25
C ILE A 15 2.91 2.30 -21.46
N GLU A 16 3.26 1.81 -22.64
CA GLU A 16 2.72 2.29 -23.90
C GLU A 16 1.43 1.52 -24.23
N THR A 17 0.30 2.22 -24.30
CA THR A 17 -0.95 1.66 -24.84
C THR A 17 -1.15 2.09 -26.28
N VAL A 18 -1.15 1.11 -27.20
CA VAL A 18 -1.55 1.30 -28.59
C VAL A 18 -2.94 0.71 -28.77
N VAL A 19 -3.94 1.55 -29.00
CA VAL A 19 -5.31 1.09 -29.28
C VAL A 19 -5.45 0.86 -30.78
N ARG A 20 -5.60 -0.40 -31.18
CA ARG A 20 -5.86 -0.83 -32.57
C ARG A 20 -7.36 -1.03 -32.81
N ASP A 21 -7.82 -0.65 -33.99
CA ASP A 21 -9.20 -0.90 -34.45
C ASP A 21 -9.41 -2.39 -34.79
N GLN A 22 -10.65 -2.83 -35.00
CA GLN A 22 -11.04 -4.21 -35.36
C GLN A 22 -10.37 -4.70 -36.67
N TYR A 23 -9.85 -3.79 -37.48
CA TYR A 23 -9.11 -4.05 -38.73
C TYR A 23 -7.58 -3.99 -38.56
N GLY A 24 -7.08 -3.88 -37.33
CA GLY A 24 -5.64 -3.90 -37.02
C GLY A 24 -4.87 -2.61 -37.32
N ILE A 25 -5.55 -1.55 -37.79
CA ILE A 25 -4.98 -0.22 -38.04
C ILE A 25 -4.87 0.54 -36.71
N GLU A 26 -3.71 1.15 -36.46
CA GLU A 26 -3.42 1.94 -35.24
C GLU A 26 -4.21 3.26 -35.26
N LYS A 27 -5.03 3.51 -34.23
CA LYS A 27 -5.91 4.70 -34.19
C LYS A 27 -5.41 5.77 -33.21
N VAL A 28 -4.88 5.37 -32.06
CA VAL A 28 -4.35 6.29 -31.03
C VAL A 28 -3.19 5.62 -30.29
N ARG A 29 -2.10 6.36 -30.12
CA ARG A 29 -0.94 6.00 -29.31
C ARG A 29 -0.89 6.90 -28.08
N GLY A 30 -0.88 6.32 -26.89
CA GLY A 30 -0.80 7.06 -25.63
C GLY A 30 0.17 6.38 -24.67
N GLN A 31 1.00 7.17 -24.01
CA GLN A 31 1.89 6.71 -22.94
C GLN A 31 1.28 7.08 -21.60
N TYR A 32 1.16 6.11 -20.70
CA TYR A 32 0.76 6.35 -19.32
C TYR A 32 1.95 6.01 -18.42
N CYS A 33 2.51 7.05 -17.80
CA CYS A 33 3.51 6.88 -16.76
C CYS A 33 2.80 6.90 -15.42
N ASN A 34 2.95 5.84 -14.63
CA ASN A 34 2.47 5.84 -13.27
C ASN A 34 3.49 6.61 -12.40
N PHE A 35 3.11 7.81 -11.94
CA PHE A 35 3.99 8.64 -11.13
C PHE A 35 4.05 8.05 -9.71
N HIS A 36 5.00 7.15 -9.49
CA HIS A 36 5.24 6.58 -8.17
C HIS A 36 6.13 7.53 -7.36
N VAL A 37 5.51 8.41 -6.58
CA VAL A 37 6.23 9.18 -5.55
C VAL A 37 6.67 8.20 -4.47
N MET A 38 7.92 7.76 -4.55
CA MET A 38 8.61 7.25 -3.37
C MET A 38 8.77 8.47 -2.45
N MET A 39 7.90 8.63 -1.45
CA MET A 39 8.27 9.42 -0.27
C MET A 39 9.37 8.62 0.43
N GLY A 40 10.60 8.75 -0.08
CA GLY A 40 11.80 8.34 0.62
C GLY A 40 11.86 9.10 1.94
N ASP A 41 12.56 8.52 2.91
CA ASP A 41 12.73 8.98 4.30
C ASP A 41 13.42 10.36 4.46
N ASP A 42 13.36 11.21 3.44
CA ASP A 42 13.96 12.52 3.40
C ASP A 42 13.03 13.55 4.04
N ILE A 43 13.09 13.59 5.37
CA ILE A 43 12.64 14.68 6.24
C ILE A 43 13.43 15.98 5.96
N SER A 44 14.26 16.04 4.91
CA SER A 44 15.10 17.18 4.53
C SER A 44 14.28 18.44 4.16
N MET A 45 13.14 18.30 3.48
CA MET A 45 12.25 19.44 3.18
C MET A 45 11.60 20.02 4.46
N ILE A 46 11.44 19.18 5.49
CA ILE A 46 10.90 19.55 6.79
C ILE A 46 11.99 20.19 7.67
N GLU A 47 13.24 19.74 7.52
CA GLU A 47 14.42 20.28 8.20
C GLU A 47 14.80 21.68 7.68
N GLU A 48 14.61 21.95 6.38
CA GLU A 48 14.78 23.30 5.79
C GLU A 48 13.67 24.30 6.16
N LEU A 49 12.47 23.84 6.54
CA LEU A 49 11.39 24.72 7.03
C LEU A 49 11.57 25.09 8.51
N MET A 50 12.42 24.35 9.23
CA MET A 50 12.64 24.48 10.67
C MET A 50 13.60 25.60 11.15
N PRO A 51 14.47 26.26 10.34
CA PRO A 51 15.37 27.28 10.86
C PRO A 51 14.70 28.66 11.04
N ALA A 52 13.48 28.88 10.54
CA ALA A 52 12.73 30.12 10.81
C ALA A 52 11.96 30.09 12.15
N ALA A 53 11.76 28.91 12.75
CA ALA A 53 10.90 28.70 13.91
C ALA A 53 11.66 28.55 15.26
N LEU A 54 12.98 28.79 15.28
CA LEU A 54 13.81 28.73 16.48
C LEU A 54 14.53 30.08 16.63
N LEU A 55 14.12 30.94 17.58
CA LEU A 55 15.03 31.11 18.73
C LEU A 55 14.43 31.61 20.06
N SER A 56 13.12 31.82 20.26
CA SER A 56 12.65 32.28 21.59
C SER A 56 11.42 31.59 22.18
N HIS A 57 10.47 31.08 21.38
CA HIS A 57 9.25 30.49 21.93
C HIS A 57 8.66 29.33 21.12
N TRP A 58 9.39 28.22 21.00
CA TRP A 58 8.93 27.01 20.31
C TRP A 58 7.56 26.49 20.78
N ARG A 59 7.23 26.68 22.07
CA ARG A 59 5.91 26.34 22.64
C ARG A 59 4.77 27.24 22.13
N LEU A 60 5.05 28.53 21.89
CA LEU A 60 4.05 29.47 21.34
C LEU A 60 3.80 29.19 19.86
N VAL A 61 4.83 28.86 19.09
CA VAL A 61 4.69 28.47 17.68
C VAL A 61 3.92 27.16 17.55
N GLN A 62 4.15 26.20 18.44
CA GLN A 62 3.36 24.97 18.47
C GLN A 62 1.89 25.26 18.82
N ALA A 63 1.63 26.08 19.83
CA ALA A 63 0.26 26.45 20.22
C ALA A 63 -0.46 27.22 19.10
N SER A 64 0.21 28.14 18.41
CA SER A 64 -0.38 28.87 17.29
C SER A 64 -0.75 27.94 16.15
N LEU A 65 0.10 26.96 15.81
CA LEU A 65 -0.18 26.00 14.75
C LEU A 65 -1.33 25.04 15.11
N TRP A 66 -1.47 24.65 16.38
CA TRP A 66 -2.67 23.93 16.86
C TRP A 66 -3.95 24.78 16.74
N CYS A 67 -3.90 26.04 17.18
CA CYS A 67 -5.04 26.96 17.06
C CYS A 67 -5.41 27.21 15.59
N ILE A 68 -4.42 27.35 14.71
CA ILE A 68 -4.61 27.51 13.26
C ILE A 68 -5.26 26.25 12.69
N SER A 69 -4.79 25.05 13.03
CA SER A 69 -5.38 23.79 12.57
C SER A 69 -6.83 23.63 13.01
N LEU A 70 -7.13 23.91 14.29
CA LEU A 70 -8.51 23.87 14.80
C LEU A 70 -9.40 24.91 14.13
N SER A 71 -8.91 26.13 13.94
CA SER A 71 -9.66 27.20 13.26
C SER A 71 -9.91 26.87 11.79
N CYS A 72 -8.93 26.28 11.12
CA CYS A 72 -9.01 25.83 9.74
C CYS A 72 -10.03 24.69 9.58
N GLY A 73 -10.00 23.70 10.46
CA GLY A 73 -10.99 22.61 10.49
C GLY A 73 -12.40 23.09 10.80
N PHE A 74 -12.55 24.01 11.76
CA PHE A 74 -13.84 24.61 12.09
C PHE A 74 -14.37 25.46 10.94
N TYR A 75 -13.55 26.34 10.36
CA TYR A 75 -13.90 27.12 9.17
C TYR A 75 -14.42 26.22 8.04
N HIS A 76 -13.73 25.10 7.76
CA HIS A 76 -14.15 24.13 6.77
C HIS A 76 -15.54 23.51 7.08
N LEU A 77 -15.84 23.19 8.34
CA LEU A 77 -17.16 22.69 8.74
C LEU A 77 -18.27 23.72 8.53
N PHE A 78 -18.03 24.98 8.91
CA PHE A 78 -19.01 26.06 8.71
C PHE A 78 -19.24 26.34 7.22
N MET A 79 -18.16 26.39 6.44
CA MET A 79 -18.22 26.57 4.99
C MET A 79 -19.11 25.51 4.32
N LYS A 80 -19.06 24.26 4.81
CA LYS A 80 -19.87 23.16 4.29
C LYS A 80 -21.35 23.26 4.70
N ILE A 81 -21.62 23.73 5.91
CA ILE A 81 -22.98 24.02 6.38
C ILE A 81 -23.59 25.15 5.55
N ASP A 82 -22.80 26.20 5.28
CA ASP A 82 -23.22 27.33 4.46
C ASP A 82 -23.44 26.91 3.02
N TRP A 83 -22.58 26.06 2.44
CA TRP A 83 -22.79 25.48 1.12
C TRP A 83 -24.14 24.73 1.06
N TYR A 84 -24.40 23.85 2.03
CA TYR A 84 -25.61 23.02 2.03
C TYR A 84 -26.90 23.82 2.27
N ARG A 85 -26.80 24.97 2.95
CA ARG A 85 -27.93 25.87 3.20
C ARG A 85 -28.09 26.98 2.16
N ALA A 86 -27.06 27.21 1.33
CA ALA A 86 -27.05 28.30 0.36
C ALA A 86 -28.18 28.13 -0.66
N THR A 87 -29.24 28.91 -0.45
CA THR A 87 -30.38 29.08 -1.37
C THR A 87 -30.08 30.19 -2.40
N ASP A 88 -28.94 30.87 -2.29
CA ASP A 88 -28.57 32.02 -3.12
C ASP A 88 -27.66 31.66 -4.30
N PRO A 89 -27.79 32.34 -5.46
CA PRO A 89 -26.90 32.18 -6.59
C PRO A 89 -25.58 32.90 -6.31
N THR A 90 -24.70 32.30 -5.50
CA THR A 90 -23.30 32.71 -5.44
C THR A 90 -22.69 32.65 -6.83
N SER A 91 -21.87 33.64 -7.19
CA SER A 91 -21.16 33.69 -8.47
C SER A 91 -20.50 32.34 -8.79
N GLU A 92 -20.56 31.90 -10.04
CA GLU A 92 -20.03 30.58 -10.46
C GLU A 92 -18.55 30.42 -10.09
N THR A 93 -17.81 31.52 -10.16
CA THR A 93 -16.42 31.62 -9.71
C THR A 93 -16.25 31.23 -8.24
N GLY A 94 -17.14 31.66 -7.35
CA GLY A 94 -17.09 31.32 -5.93
C GLY A 94 -17.30 29.82 -5.66
N LYS A 95 -18.13 29.15 -6.46
CA LYS A 95 -18.37 27.70 -6.35
C LYS A 95 -17.15 26.89 -6.78
N LEU A 96 -16.46 27.32 -7.84
CA LEU A 96 -15.23 26.69 -8.31
C LEU A 96 -14.12 26.83 -7.25
N PHE A 97 -13.87 28.04 -6.76
CA PHE A 97 -12.89 28.27 -5.71
C PHE A 97 -13.22 27.45 -4.45
N TYR A 98 -14.49 27.39 -4.05
CA TYR A 98 -14.93 26.52 -2.94
C TYR A 98 -14.55 25.06 -3.18
N ALA A 99 -14.89 24.50 -4.35
CA ALA A 99 -14.70 23.08 -4.63
C ALA A 99 -13.22 22.67 -4.60
N PHE A 100 -12.32 23.54 -5.07
CA PHE A 100 -10.88 23.28 -5.00
C PHE A 100 -10.32 23.47 -3.58
N SER A 101 -10.71 24.55 -2.90
CA SER A 101 -10.19 24.85 -1.57
C SER A 101 -10.65 23.84 -0.51
N ASP A 102 -11.85 23.25 -0.64
CA ASP A 102 -12.40 22.26 0.28
C ASP A 102 -11.40 21.14 0.59
N ARG A 103 -10.86 20.50 -0.46
CA ARG A 103 -9.93 19.37 -0.32
C ARG A 103 -8.55 19.79 0.13
N ILE A 104 -8.06 20.95 -0.34
CA ILE A 104 -6.73 21.46 0.01
C ILE A 104 -6.68 21.83 1.50
N VAL A 105 -7.66 22.59 1.98
CA VAL A 105 -7.77 23.04 3.37
C VAL A 105 -7.87 21.85 4.33
N TRP A 106 -8.71 20.86 3.99
CA TRP A 106 -8.81 19.62 4.77
C TRP A 106 -7.49 18.83 4.78
N SER A 107 -6.82 18.71 3.63
CA SER A 107 -5.56 17.96 3.51
C SER A 107 -4.44 18.61 4.31
N ILE A 108 -4.31 19.94 4.28
CA ILE A 108 -3.34 20.69 5.10
C ILE A 108 -3.63 20.49 6.58
N CYS A 109 -4.90 20.51 6.99
CA CYS A 109 -5.29 20.28 8.38
C CYS A 109 -4.86 18.89 8.86
N VAL A 110 -5.15 17.83 8.09
CA VAL A 110 -4.74 16.46 8.42
C VAL A 110 -3.22 16.31 8.37
N ALA A 111 -2.55 16.91 7.38
CA ALA A 111 -1.09 16.86 7.25
C ALA A 111 -0.39 17.44 8.50
N TRP A 112 -0.88 18.57 9.02
CA TRP A 112 -0.37 19.15 10.27
C TRP A 112 -0.54 18.21 11.47
N ILE A 113 -1.71 17.57 11.60
CA ILE A 113 -1.98 16.61 12.69
C ILE A 113 -1.03 15.42 12.60
N THR A 114 -0.85 14.84 11.41
CA THR A 114 0.07 13.72 11.18
C THR A 114 1.51 14.11 11.52
N PHE A 115 1.94 15.31 11.09
CA PHE A 115 3.25 15.86 11.41
C PHE A 115 3.46 16.07 12.92
N ALA A 116 2.45 16.59 13.62
CA ALA A 116 2.50 16.74 15.06
C ALA A 116 2.59 15.38 15.78
N CYS A 117 1.97 14.33 15.23
CA CYS A 117 2.05 12.98 15.78
C CYS A 117 3.43 12.35 15.53
N SER A 118 3.99 12.46 14.31
CA SER A 118 5.31 11.89 13.98
C SER A 118 6.46 12.51 14.78
N THR A 119 6.38 13.81 15.09
CA THR A 119 7.37 14.51 15.91
C THR A 119 7.21 14.29 17.42
N GLY A 120 6.25 13.45 17.85
CA GLY A 120 5.98 13.18 19.27
C GLY A 120 5.34 14.35 20.03
N ARG A 121 4.96 15.43 19.32
CA ARG A 121 4.39 16.68 19.86
C ARG A 121 2.86 16.69 19.87
N GLY A 122 2.24 15.54 19.55
CA GLY A 122 0.79 15.35 19.44
C GLY A 122 0.02 15.23 20.76
N GLY A 123 0.71 15.09 21.89
CA GLY A 123 0.08 15.02 23.22
C GLY A 123 -1.02 13.95 23.31
N ILE A 124 -2.27 14.38 23.53
CA ILE A 124 -3.45 13.51 23.64
C ILE A 124 -3.73 12.76 22.33
N LEU A 125 -3.58 13.43 21.18
CA LEU A 125 -3.81 12.82 19.87
C LEU A 125 -2.84 11.67 19.60
N ASN A 126 -1.57 11.84 19.98
CA ASN A 126 -0.59 10.76 19.84
C ASN A 126 -0.95 9.54 20.69
N ARG A 127 -1.43 9.76 21.93
CA ARG A 127 -1.87 8.66 22.81
C ARG A 127 -3.12 7.96 22.26
N PHE A 128 -4.03 8.70 21.63
CA PHE A 128 -5.21 8.13 20.99
C PHE A 128 -4.83 7.31 19.75
N LEU A 129 -4.06 7.89 18.82
CA LEU A 129 -3.65 7.21 17.58
C LEU A 129 -2.72 6.01 17.82
N SER A 130 -1.93 6.02 18.89
CA SER A 130 -1.07 4.90 19.28
C SER A 130 -1.84 3.72 19.90
N TRP A 131 -3.17 3.76 19.93
CA TRP A 131 -3.95 2.66 20.49
C TRP A 131 -3.95 1.44 19.56
N GLU A 132 -3.57 0.28 20.09
CA GLU A 132 -3.54 -1.00 19.37
C GLU A 132 -4.89 -1.39 18.73
N GLY A 133 -6.01 -0.85 19.23
CA GLY A 133 -7.34 -1.03 18.62
C GLY A 133 -7.48 -0.43 17.22
N PHE A 134 -6.63 0.52 16.84
CA PHE A 134 -6.64 1.10 15.48
C PHE A 134 -5.97 0.21 14.43
N VAL A 135 -5.16 -0.77 14.85
CA VAL A 135 -4.51 -1.71 13.92
C VAL A 135 -5.53 -2.54 13.13
N PRO A 136 -6.49 -3.25 13.75
CA PRO A 136 -7.53 -3.95 12.99
C PRO A 136 -8.47 -3.00 12.26
N LEU A 137 -8.75 -1.82 12.83
CA LEU A 137 -9.64 -0.83 12.20
C LEU A 137 -9.04 -0.26 10.90
N SER A 138 -7.72 -0.05 10.87
CA SER A 138 -7.00 0.40 9.67
C SER A 138 -7.12 -0.61 8.54
N ARG A 139 -6.93 -1.90 8.84
CA ARG A 139 -7.10 -2.99 7.85
C ARG A 139 -8.54 -3.06 7.33
N LEU A 140 -9.51 -2.90 8.22
CA LEU A 140 -10.92 -2.92 7.86
C LEU A 140 -11.34 -1.69 7.06
N SER A 141 -10.71 -0.53 7.28
CA SER A 141 -11.04 0.73 6.61
C SER A 141 -10.92 0.63 5.09
N PHE A 142 -9.96 -0.17 4.59
CA PHE A 142 -9.82 -0.42 3.15
C PHE A 142 -11.04 -1.15 2.57
N GLY A 143 -11.50 -2.22 3.22
CA GLY A 143 -12.70 -2.93 2.78
C GLY A 143 -13.96 -2.06 2.90
N VAL A 144 -14.07 -1.24 3.95
CA VAL A 144 -15.17 -0.29 4.12
C VAL A 144 -15.19 0.70 2.98
N TYR A 145 -14.04 1.26 2.60
CA TYR A 145 -13.93 2.20 1.48
C TYR A 145 -14.46 1.61 0.18
N LEU A 146 -14.08 0.35 -0.14
CA LEU A 146 -14.53 -0.33 -1.35
C LEU A 146 -16.04 -0.66 -1.35
N ILE A 147 -16.58 -1.06 -0.19
CA ILE A 147 -17.96 -1.52 -0.06
C ILE A 147 -18.94 -0.38 0.15
N HIS A 148 -18.52 0.71 0.80
CA HIS A 148 -19.41 1.81 1.17
C HIS A 148 -20.11 2.43 -0.05
N SER A 149 -19.36 2.73 -1.12
CA SER A 149 -19.91 3.33 -2.35
C SER A 149 -20.97 2.45 -3.04
N PRO A 150 -20.69 1.17 -3.39
CA PRO A 150 -21.70 0.31 -4.01
C PRO A 150 -22.88 0.02 -3.06
N LEU A 151 -22.63 -0.13 -1.76
CA LEU A 151 -23.70 -0.32 -0.77
C LEU A 151 -24.64 0.90 -0.72
N TYR A 152 -24.08 2.11 -0.69
CA TYR A 152 -24.85 3.35 -0.70
C TYR A 152 -25.71 3.47 -1.96
N LEU A 153 -25.11 3.22 -3.13
CA LEU A 153 -25.82 3.23 -4.41
C LEU A 153 -26.94 2.19 -4.46
N LEU A 154 -26.69 0.97 -3.98
CA LEU A 154 -27.67 -0.11 -3.92
C LEU A 154 -28.86 0.27 -3.02
N MET A 155 -28.58 0.79 -1.82
CA MET A 155 -29.62 1.23 -0.88
C MET A 155 -30.49 2.34 -1.49
N HIS A 156 -29.89 3.27 -2.24
CA HIS A 156 -30.64 4.28 -2.98
C HIS A 156 -31.43 3.72 -4.18
N HIS A 157 -30.92 2.72 -4.90
CA HIS A 157 -31.68 2.09 -5.99
C HIS A 157 -32.88 1.26 -5.50
N ILE A 158 -32.76 0.64 -4.32
CA ILE A 158 -33.84 -0.12 -3.69
C ILE A 158 -34.90 0.81 -3.09
N ALA A 159 -34.52 2.02 -2.67
CA ALA A 159 -35.43 3.03 -2.14
C ALA A 159 -36.39 3.53 -3.25
N ARG A 160 -37.57 2.89 -3.34
CA ARG A 160 -38.61 3.19 -4.34
C ARG A 160 -39.54 4.34 -3.94
N GLU A 161 -39.48 4.79 -2.70
CA GLU A 161 -40.30 5.87 -2.16
C GLU A 161 -39.49 7.13 -1.83
N ARG A 162 -40.16 8.29 -1.86
CA ARG A 162 -39.54 9.56 -1.46
C ARG A 162 -39.26 9.52 0.03
N ILE A 163 -37.99 9.45 0.39
CA ILE A 163 -37.52 9.55 1.78
C ILE A 163 -37.90 10.93 2.31
N PHE A 164 -38.67 10.97 3.41
CA PHE A 164 -38.99 12.24 4.08
C PHE A 164 -37.72 12.87 4.65
N PHE A 165 -37.44 14.10 4.23
CA PHE A 165 -36.27 14.85 4.66
C PHE A 165 -36.46 15.33 6.11
N SER A 166 -35.95 14.56 7.05
CA SER A 166 -35.89 14.89 8.47
C SER A 166 -34.47 14.64 8.98
N HIS A 167 -34.00 15.48 9.91
CA HIS A 167 -32.69 15.31 10.54
C HIS A 167 -32.54 13.93 11.19
N PHE A 168 -33.62 13.41 11.78
CA PHE A 168 -33.62 12.07 12.38
C PHE A 168 -33.42 10.97 11.34
N THR A 169 -34.12 11.06 10.22
CA THR A 169 -33.99 10.11 9.11
C THR A 169 -32.59 10.12 8.51
N LEU A 170 -32.00 11.31 8.31
CA LEU A 170 -30.64 11.45 7.78
C LEU A 170 -29.61 10.80 8.70
N VAL A 171 -29.68 11.10 10.01
CA VAL A 171 -28.78 10.51 11.01
C VAL A 171 -28.95 9.00 11.04
N SER A 172 -30.18 8.49 11.07
CA SER A 172 -30.45 7.06 11.05
C SER A 172 -29.92 6.38 9.79
N GLN A 173 -30.04 7.01 8.61
CA GLN A 173 -29.51 6.47 7.37
C GLN A 173 -27.98 6.44 7.36
N CYS A 174 -27.32 7.50 7.84
CA CYS A 174 -25.86 7.51 7.98
C CYS A 174 -25.38 6.38 8.91
N PHE A 175 -26.01 6.21 10.08
CA PHE A 175 -25.66 5.13 11.00
C PHE A 175 -25.90 3.74 10.39
N SER A 176 -27.02 3.53 9.71
CA SER A 176 -27.32 2.27 9.03
C SER A 176 -26.25 1.94 7.98
N VAL A 177 -25.93 2.88 7.09
CA VAL A 177 -24.93 2.66 6.04
C VAL A 177 -23.55 2.39 6.65
N LEU A 178 -23.16 3.11 7.70
CA LEU A 178 -21.89 2.89 8.40
C LEU A 178 -21.83 1.48 9.01
N VAL A 179 -22.84 1.07 9.77
CA VAL A 179 -22.85 -0.25 10.41
C VAL A 179 -22.81 -1.36 9.37
N TRP A 180 -23.62 -1.26 8.31
CA TRP A 180 -23.62 -2.24 7.23
C TRP A 180 -22.30 -2.29 6.45
N SER A 181 -21.66 -1.15 6.20
CA SER A 181 -20.38 -1.13 5.49
C SER A 181 -19.26 -1.77 6.31
N TYR A 182 -19.22 -1.52 7.62
CA TYR A 182 -18.27 -2.18 8.53
C TYR A 182 -18.51 -3.68 8.64
N LEU A 183 -19.77 -4.11 8.76
CA LEU A 183 -20.12 -5.53 8.85
C LEU A 183 -19.73 -6.29 7.57
N LEU A 184 -20.10 -5.76 6.40
CA LEU A 184 -19.81 -6.40 5.12
C LEU A 184 -18.31 -6.37 4.80
N SER A 185 -17.62 -5.28 5.14
CA SER A 185 -16.15 -5.24 5.05
C SER A 185 -15.48 -6.28 5.93
N TYR A 186 -16.02 -6.55 7.11
CA TYR A 186 -15.47 -7.56 8.01
C TYR A 186 -15.65 -8.97 7.45
N LEU A 187 -16.82 -9.23 6.86
CA LEU A 187 -17.07 -10.50 6.17
C LEU A 187 -16.13 -10.68 4.97
N MET A 188 -15.91 -9.64 4.17
CA MET A 188 -14.98 -9.67 3.03
C MET A 188 -13.54 -9.88 3.50
N PHE A 189 -13.13 -9.22 4.58
CA PHE A 189 -11.82 -9.40 5.21
C PHE A 189 -11.60 -10.87 5.59
N ILE A 190 -12.56 -11.50 6.28
CA ILE A 190 -12.44 -12.92 6.65
C ILE A 190 -12.44 -13.82 5.41
N ALA A 191 -13.32 -13.56 4.44
CA ALA A 191 -13.45 -14.41 3.27
C ALA A 191 -12.22 -14.34 2.34
N CYS A 192 -11.55 -13.19 2.24
CA CYS A 192 -10.44 -12.96 1.32
C CYS A 192 -9.06 -12.94 1.99
N GLU A 193 -8.88 -12.24 3.12
CA GLU A 193 -7.56 -12.15 3.76
C GLU A 193 -7.20 -13.41 4.56
N ALA A 194 -8.16 -14.12 5.16
CA ALA A 194 -7.86 -15.37 5.87
C ALA A 194 -7.30 -16.48 4.96
N PRO A 195 -7.85 -16.77 3.77
CA PRO A 195 -7.25 -17.77 2.87
C PRO A 195 -5.94 -17.28 2.26
N THR A 196 -5.82 -15.99 1.94
CA THR A 196 -4.60 -15.42 1.35
C THR A 196 -3.42 -15.52 2.32
N GLY A 197 -3.63 -15.21 3.61
CA GLY A 197 -2.58 -15.36 4.62
C GLY A 197 -2.18 -16.82 4.89
N HIS A 198 -3.08 -17.78 4.66
CA HIS A 198 -2.74 -19.20 4.74
C HIS A 198 -1.93 -19.67 3.53
N LEU A 199 -2.30 -19.16 2.34
CA LEU A 199 -1.60 -19.46 1.09
C LEU A 199 -0.18 -18.91 1.09
N GLU A 200 0.01 -17.68 1.56
CA GLU A 200 1.33 -17.04 1.68
C GLU A 200 2.26 -17.88 2.58
N LYS A 201 1.76 -18.34 3.72
CA LYS A 201 2.54 -19.21 4.63
C LYS A 201 2.91 -20.53 3.96
N LEU A 202 2.02 -21.14 3.18
CA LEU A 202 2.31 -22.38 2.46
C LEU A 202 3.39 -22.18 1.39
N ILE A 203 3.35 -21.05 0.67
CA ILE A 203 4.33 -20.73 -0.36
C ILE A 203 5.70 -20.46 0.26
N PHE A 204 5.81 -19.56 1.25
CA PHE A 204 7.10 -19.21 1.87
C PHE A 204 7.70 -20.35 2.70
N MET A 205 6.88 -21.14 3.40
CA MET A 205 7.38 -22.32 4.12
C MET A 205 7.92 -23.37 3.16
N ARG A 206 7.28 -23.55 2.00
CA ARG A 206 7.74 -24.48 0.96
C ARG A 206 9.10 -24.07 0.41
N GLU A 207 9.30 -22.79 0.09
CA GLU A 207 10.59 -22.29 -0.40
C GLU A 207 11.72 -22.50 0.63
N ARG A 208 11.47 -22.18 1.90
CA ARG A 208 12.44 -22.39 2.98
C ARG A 208 12.79 -23.87 3.16
N ASN A 209 11.79 -24.76 3.08
CA ASN A 209 12.01 -26.20 3.22
C ASN A 209 12.79 -26.78 2.03
N ILE A 210 12.54 -26.31 0.82
CA ILE A 210 13.30 -26.70 -0.39
C ILE A 210 14.75 -26.20 -0.29
N ALA A 211 14.96 -24.95 0.15
CA ALA A 211 16.31 -24.41 0.36
C ALA A 211 17.09 -25.21 1.41
N ALA A 212 16.44 -25.56 2.54
CA ALA A 212 17.05 -26.38 3.58
C ALA A 212 17.37 -27.81 3.11
N ALA A 213 16.46 -28.43 2.35
CA ALA A 213 16.69 -29.77 1.79
C ALA A 213 17.85 -29.79 0.77
N THR A 214 17.95 -28.74 -0.05
CA THR A 214 19.04 -28.57 -1.04
C THR A 214 20.39 -28.39 -0.35
N ALA A 215 20.45 -27.62 0.73
CA ALA A 215 21.66 -27.44 1.54
C ALA A 215 22.11 -28.76 2.20
N ALA A 216 21.17 -29.50 2.81
CA ALA A 216 21.46 -30.78 3.43
C ALA A 216 21.92 -31.85 2.41
N GLY A 217 21.38 -31.83 1.19
CA GLY A 217 21.82 -32.70 0.10
C GLY A 217 23.26 -32.42 -0.35
N ARG A 218 23.64 -31.14 -0.43
CA ARG A 218 24.99 -30.71 -0.80
C ARG A 218 26.04 -31.13 0.23
N GLU A 219 25.74 -31.00 1.53
CA GLU A 219 26.65 -31.48 2.59
C GLU A 219 26.92 -32.98 2.52
N LYS A 220 25.88 -33.80 2.27
CA LYS A 220 26.04 -35.25 2.13
C LYS A 220 26.87 -35.62 0.91
N HIS A 221 26.73 -34.90 -0.20
CA HIS A 221 27.51 -35.13 -1.41
C HIS A 221 29.00 -34.80 -1.19
N VAL A 222 29.29 -33.68 -0.53
CA VAL A 222 30.67 -33.27 -0.19
C VAL A 222 31.32 -34.28 0.78
N GLU A 223 30.55 -34.79 1.75
CA GLU A 223 31.07 -35.79 2.68
C GLU A 223 31.34 -37.14 1.98
N ALA A 224 30.49 -37.57 1.04
CA ALA A 224 30.72 -38.77 0.25
C ALA A 224 31.98 -38.66 -0.63
N GLU A 225 32.20 -37.50 -1.25
CA GLU A 225 33.39 -37.22 -2.06
C GLU A 225 34.67 -37.22 -1.22
N ARG A 226 34.63 -36.64 -0.01
CA ARG A 226 35.75 -36.68 0.95
C ARG A 226 36.10 -38.12 1.38
N ILE A 227 35.10 -38.98 1.58
CA ILE A 227 35.31 -40.38 1.94
C ILE A 227 35.93 -41.16 0.76
N GLU A 228 35.47 -40.93 -0.46
CA GLU A 228 36.06 -41.55 -1.67
C GLU A 228 37.52 -41.13 -1.86
N ASP A 229 37.83 -39.84 -1.70
CA ASP A 229 39.20 -39.35 -1.82
C ASP A 229 40.10 -39.87 -0.70
N GLY A 230 39.56 -40.04 0.52
CA GLY A 230 40.24 -40.72 1.61
C GLY A 230 40.55 -42.19 1.28
N PHE A 231 39.62 -42.90 0.63
CA PHE A 231 39.83 -44.28 0.20
C PHE A 231 40.85 -44.38 -0.94
N LYS A 232 40.78 -43.50 -1.94
CA LYS A 232 41.76 -43.40 -3.03
C LYS A 232 43.16 -43.02 -2.53
N GLY A 233 43.26 -42.16 -1.52
CA GLY A 233 44.54 -41.83 -0.89
C GLY A 233 45.16 -43.01 -0.12
N THR A 234 44.32 -43.89 0.45
CA THR A 234 44.77 -45.04 1.25
C THR A 234 45.10 -46.27 0.39
N TYR A 235 44.44 -46.46 -0.77
CA TYR A 235 44.64 -47.61 -1.67
C TYR A 235 45.30 -47.27 -3.03
N GLY A 236 45.52 -45.99 -3.33
CA GLY A 236 45.94 -45.50 -4.65
C GLY A 236 47.42 -45.62 -5.00
N ASN A 237 48.26 -46.17 -4.13
CA ASN A 237 49.69 -46.36 -4.42
C ASN A 237 50.03 -47.75 -4.97
N GLY A 238 49.11 -48.38 -5.72
CA GLY A 238 49.29 -49.77 -6.13
C GLY A 238 48.63 -50.29 -7.40
N VAL A 239 47.90 -49.50 -8.21
CA VAL A 239 47.29 -50.07 -9.44
C VAL A 239 47.54 -49.19 -10.65
N ALA A 240 48.26 -49.83 -11.58
CA ALA A 240 48.75 -49.35 -12.85
C ALA A 240 47.69 -48.74 -13.77
N LYS A 241 48.19 -47.79 -14.59
CA LYS A 241 47.63 -47.41 -15.89
C LYS A 241 47.11 -48.64 -16.65
N ALA A 242 45.84 -48.62 -17.05
CA ALA A 242 45.35 -49.39 -18.18
C ALA A 242 44.50 -48.49 -19.09
N ASN A 243 44.73 -48.66 -20.38
CA ASN A 243 44.29 -47.84 -21.50
C ASN A 243 42.87 -48.22 -21.98
N SER A 244 42.09 -47.21 -22.40
CA SER A 244 41.02 -47.19 -23.44
C SER A 244 39.76 -48.08 -23.29
N PRO A 245 38.63 -47.86 -24.01
CA PRO A 245 38.31 -46.82 -25.00
C PRO A 245 36.93 -46.12 -24.80
N ASP A 246 36.72 -45.11 -25.65
CA ASP A 246 35.48 -44.40 -25.99
C ASP A 246 34.22 -45.29 -26.08
N HIS A 247 33.18 -44.96 -25.31
CA HIS A 247 31.82 -45.41 -25.59
C HIS A 247 30.76 -44.40 -25.09
N ARG A 248 30.23 -43.59 -26.01
CA ARG A 248 28.87 -43.06 -25.93
C ARG A 248 27.86 -44.21 -25.95
N PRO A 249 26.72 -44.05 -25.24
CA PRO A 249 25.47 -44.16 -25.98
C PRO A 249 24.46 -43.04 -25.65
N ASN A 250 23.69 -42.70 -26.68
CA ASN A 250 22.50 -41.86 -26.63
C ASN A 250 21.33 -42.57 -25.94
N SER A 251 20.41 -41.76 -25.38
CA SER A 251 18.95 -41.93 -25.26
C SER A 251 18.38 -43.25 -24.69
N ILE A 252 17.55 -43.14 -23.64
CA ILE A 252 16.10 -43.44 -23.66
C ILE A 252 15.54 -43.37 -22.23
N ASP A 253 14.39 -42.70 -22.15
CA ASP A 253 13.35 -42.62 -21.12
C ASP A 253 13.33 -43.66 -19.98
N SER A 254 13.06 -43.17 -18.76
CA SER A 254 12.06 -43.82 -17.89
C SER A 254 11.53 -42.86 -16.83
N VAL A 255 10.31 -42.39 -17.10
CA VAL A 255 9.33 -41.91 -16.11
C VAL A 255 8.98 -43.08 -15.18
N SER A 256 9.07 -42.91 -13.86
CA SER A 256 8.36 -43.78 -12.93
C SER A 256 8.05 -43.06 -11.61
N TYR A 257 6.75 -42.84 -11.41
CA TYR A 257 6.11 -42.29 -10.23
C TYR A 257 6.30 -43.20 -9.01
N ARG A 258 6.34 -42.62 -7.80
CA ARG A 258 6.13 -43.39 -6.57
C ARG A 258 5.09 -42.69 -5.69
N LEU A 259 4.11 -43.52 -5.31
CA LEU A 259 2.94 -43.29 -4.45
C LEU A 259 3.28 -42.65 -3.09
#